data_AF-A0A936WGU9-F1
#
_entry.id   AF-A0A936WGU9-F1
#
_cell.length_a   1.000
_cell.length_b   1.000
_cell.length_c   1.000
_cell.angle_alpha   90.00
_cell.angle_beta   90.00
_cell.angle_gamma   90.00
#
_symmetry.space_group_name_H-M   'P 1'
#
loop_
_entity.id
_entity.type
_entity.pdbx_description
1 polymer ?
#
loop_
_entity_poly.entity_id
_entity_poly.type
_entity_poly.pdbx_seq_one_letter_code
_entity_poly.pdbx_strand_id
1 'polypeptide(L)'
;MLRALHELAYGDDLTIKQGEWDKLLESTQVRSAEFPLPPAAAMPAPVALQGLIPKRISASGYNSLVACPYQFYARHILHLNEMDEVREDVEKRDYGEWVHDILRRFHEQYQVLGDHIRIDLDSALLRISIETFAPAVQRDYLARAWLLRWQQAIPE
;
A
#
# COMPACT_ATOMS: atom_id res chain seq x y z
N MET A 1 25.17 33.54 -24.91
CA MET A 1 26.28 33.47 -23.94
C MET A 1 27.02 32.13 -24.01
N LEU A 2 26.34 30.98 -23.97
CA LEU A 2 26.98 29.66 -24.01
C LEU A 2 27.83 29.40 -25.28
N ARG A 3 27.29 29.69 -26.48
CA ARG A 3 28.01 29.48 -27.76
C ARG A 3 29.32 30.26 -27.86
N ALA A 4 29.28 31.54 -27.54
CA ALA A 4 30.46 32.40 -27.57
C ALA A 4 31.56 31.94 -26.59
N LEU A 5 31.18 31.43 -25.42
CA LEU A 5 32.12 30.86 -24.46
C LEU A 5 32.72 29.54 -24.98
N HIS A 6 31.92 28.69 -25.62
CA HIS A 6 32.39 27.42 -26.16
C HIS A 6 33.32 27.61 -27.37
N GLU A 7 33.03 28.57 -28.24
CA GLU A 7 33.88 28.95 -29.36
C GLU A 7 35.26 29.42 -28.87
N LEU A 8 35.28 30.28 -27.83
CA LEU A 8 36.54 30.78 -27.27
C LEU A 8 37.36 29.68 -26.57
N ALA A 9 36.70 28.70 -25.96
CA ALA A 9 37.38 27.65 -25.20
C ALA A 9 37.82 26.45 -26.06
N TYR A 10 37.05 26.10 -27.08
CA TYR A 10 37.20 24.85 -27.84
C TYR A 10 37.21 25.04 -29.37
N GLY A 11 37.00 26.26 -29.88
CA GLY A 11 36.97 26.54 -31.32
C GLY A 11 35.75 25.97 -32.03
N ASP A 12 34.64 25.76 -31.30
CA ASP A 12 33.38 25.25 -31.82
C ASP A 12 32.17 25.97 -31.19
N ASP A 13 31.23 26.39 -32.04
CA ASP A 13 30.03 27.19 -31.75
C ASP A 13 28.87 26.30 -31.27
N LEU A 14 29.04 24.97 -31.23
CA LEU A 14 27.97 24.00 -30.92
C LEU A 14 26.81 24.07 -31.92
N THR A 15 27.05 24.64 -33.11
CA THR A 15 26.08 24.63 -34.20
C THR A 15 26.31 23.41 -35.07
N ILE A 16 25.29 22.55 -35.14
CA ILE A 16 25.32 21.41 -36.04
C ILE A 16 25.14 21.94 -37.46
N LYS A 17 26.15 21.72 -38.31
CA LYS A 17 26.17 22.23 -39.68
C LYS A 17 25.15 21.47 -40.52
N GLN A 18 24.64 22.12 -41.57
CA GLN A 18 23.67 21.52 -42.47
C GLN A 18 24.28 20.28 -43.13
N GLY A 19 23.63 19.11 -42.95
CA GLY A 19 24.13 17.81 -43.40
C GLY A 19 24.92 17.00 -42.35
N GLU A 20 25.32 17.58 -41.21
CA GLU A 20 25.85 16.81 -40.08
C GLU A 20 24.74 16.04 -39.35
N TRP A 21 23.53 16.58 -39.35
CA TRP A 21 22.33 15.87 -38.90
C TRP A 21 22.11 14.58 -39.70
N ASP A 22 22.30 14.59 -41.01
CA ASP A 22 22.09 13.41 -41.85
C ASP A 22 23.09 12.30 -41.52
N LYS A 23 24.36 12.66 -41.26
CA LYS A 23 25.41 11.73 -40.84
C LYS A 23 25.15 11.13 -39.47
N LEU A 24 24.72 11.95 -38.51
CA LEU A 24 24.34 11.48 -37.17
C LEU A 24 23.12 10.57 -37.26
N LEU A 25 22.09 10.96 -38.00
CA LEU A 25 20.86 10.19 -38.20
C LEU A 25 21.15 8.82 -38.81
N GLU A 26 22.06 8.72 -39.79
CA GLU A 26 22.43 7.45 -40.38
C GLU A 26 23.14 6.52 -39.38
N SER A 27 23.95 7.08 -38.47
CA SER A 27 24.60 6.32 -37.38
C SER A 27 23.67 5.99 -36.19
N THR A 28 22.64 6.81 -35.96
CA THR A 28 21.66 6.64 -34.86
C THR A 28 20.38 5.95 -35.28
N GLN A 29 20.21 5.65 -36.58
CA GLN A 29 19.17 4.73 -37.01
C GLN A 29 19.46 3.39 -36.33
N VAL A 30 18.68 3.11 -35.29
CA VAL A 30 18.48 1.76 -34.77
C VAL A 30 17.79 0.99 -35.88
N ARG A 31 18.56 0.60 -36.90
CA ARG A 31 18.15 -0.46 -37.81
C ARG A 31 17.98 -1.65 -36.90
N SER A 32 16.76 -2.16 -36.81
CA SER A 32 16.58 -3.52 -36.35
C SER A 32 17.44 -4.38 -37.27
N ALA A 33 18.66 -4.70 -36.84
CA ALA A 33 19.33 -5.86 -37.40
C ALA A 33 18.31 -6.99 -37.25
N GLU A 34 18.07 -7.73 -38.33
CA GLU A 34 17.19 -8.90 -38.32
C GLU A 34 17.83 -9.95 -37.41
N PHE A 35 17.69 -9.73 -36.12
CA PHE A 35 17.97 -10.72 -35.11
C PHE A 35 16.82 -11.71 -35.18
N PRO A 36 17.11 -13.02 -35.32
CA PRO A 36 16.07 -14.02 -35.20
C PRO A 36 15.39 -13.81 -33.84
N LEU A 37 14.07 -13.66 -33.87
CA LEU A 37 13.29 -13.61 -32.63
C LEU A 37 13.61 -14.86 -31.82
N PRO A 38 13.81 -14.74 -30.50
CA PRO A 38 13.94 -15.92 -29.66
C PRO A 38 12.71 -16.81 -29.87
N PRO A 39 12.87 -18.15 -29.77
CA PRO A 39 11.74 -19.05 -29.88
C PRO A 39 10.66 -18.64 -28.89
N ALA A 40 9.40 -18.80 -29.29
CA ALA A 40 8.26 -18.49 -28.42
C ALA A 40 8.43 -19.26 -27.10
N ALA A 41 8.55 -18.52 -26.00
CA ALA A 41 8.65 -19.12 -24.68
C ALA A 41 7.35 -19.86 -24.36
N ALA A 42 7.46 -21.02 -23.72
CA ALA A 42 6.29 -21.71 -23.18
C ALA A 42 5.64 -20.85 -22.10
N MET A 43 4.31 -20.97 -21.97
CA MET A 43 3.56 -20.28 -20.92
C MET A 43 4.08 -20.74 -19.56
N PRO A 44 4.46 -19.83 -18.65
CA PRO A 44 4.99 -20.22 -17.35
C PRO A 44 3.93 -20.98 -16.55
N ALA A 45 4.30 -22.15 -16.02
CA ALA A 45 3.47 -22.96 -15.13
C ALA A 45 4.08 -22.95 -13.72
N PRO A 46 3.93 -21.85 -12.96
CA PRO A 46 4.52 -21.73 -11.65
C PRO A 46 3.93 -22.79 -10.70
N VAL A 47 4.81 -23.51 -10.01
CA VAL A 47 4.43 -24.48 -8.98
C VAL A 47 4.83 -23.91 -7.62
N ALA A 48 3.88 -23.86 -6.69
CA ALA A 48 4.16 -23.45 -5.33
C ALA A 48 5.08 -24.44 -4.64
N LEU A 49 6.23 -23.97 -4.14
CA LEU A 49 7.11 -24.75 -3.29
C LEU A 49 6.37 -25.12 -2.01
N GLN A 50 6.38 -26.40 -1.61
CA GLN A 50 5.60 -26.86 -0.46
C GLN A 50 5.90 -26.09 0.84
N GLY A 51 7.16 -25.65 1.03
CA GLY A 51 7.56 -24.87 2.20
C GLY A 51 6.99 -23.44 2.27
N LEU A 52 6.50 -22.91 1.15
CA LEU A 52 5.92 -21.56 1.07
C LEU A 52 4.39 -21.56 1.17
N ILE A 53 3.74 -22.73 1.15
CA ILE A 53 2.29 -22.81 1.23
C ILE A 53 1.85 -22.49 2.67
N PRO A 54 1.02 -21.46 2.89
CA PRO A 54 0.60 -21.08 4.23
C PRO A 54 -0.26 -22.19 4.85
N LYS A 55 0.03 -22.55 6.11
CA LYS A 55 -0.74 -23.56 6.86
C LYS A 55 -2.15 -23.08 7.24
N ARG A 56 -2.36 -21.77 7.27
CA ARG A 56 -3.64 -21.13 7.58
C ARG A 56 -3.86 -19.99 6.60
N ILE A 57 -5.08 -19.87 6.10
CA ILE A 57 -5.49 -18.81 5.18
C ILE A 57 -6.52 -17.94 5.91
N SER A 58 -6.31 -16.62 5.93
CA SER A 58 -7.28 -15.67 6.48
C SER A 58 -8.50 -15.56 5.56
N ALA A 59 -9.61 -15.01 6.05
CA ALA A 59 -10.79 -14.76 5.21
C ALA A 59 -10.46 -13.90 3.97
N SER A 60 -9.65 -12.86 4.15
CA SER A 60 -9.19 -12.01 3.03
C SER A 60 -8.28 -12.76 2.06
N GLY A 61 -7.38 -13.62 2.56
CA GLY A 61 -6.52 -14.47 1.72
C GLY A 61 -7.34 -15.46 0.91
N TYR A 62 -8.36 -16.08 1.52
CA TYR A 62 -9.25 -17.00 0.81
C TYR A 62 -10.04 -16.27 -0.28
N ASN A 63 -10.57 -15.09 0.02
CA ASN A 63 -11.26 -14.26 -0.97
C ASN A 63 -10.33 -13.90 -2.14
N SER A 64 -9.06 -13.56 -1.86
CA SER A 64 -8.07 -13.28 -2.90
C SER A 64 -7.79 -14.51 -3.77
N LEU A 65 -7.70 -15.70 -3.17
CA LEU A 65 -7.51 -16.96 -3.90
C LEU A 65 -8.67 -17.24 -4.87
N VAL A 66 -9.91 -17.09 -4.41
CA VAL A 66 -11.11 -17.30 -5.22
C VAL A 66 -11.21 -16.25 -6.33
N ALA A 67 -10.91 -14.99 -6.03
CA ALA A 67 -11.00 -13.90 -6.99
C ALA A 67 -9.90 -13.95 -8.07
N CYS A 68 -8.65 -14.24 -7.68
CA CYS A 68 -7.51 -14.31 -8.58
C CYS A 68 -6.40 -15.20 -8.01
N PRO A 69 -6.27 -16.46 -8.50
CA PRO A 69 -5.25 -17.40 -8.02
C PRO A 69 -3.81 -16.88 -8.16
N TYR A 70 -3.53 -16.14 -9.24
CA TYR A 70 -2.20 -15.57 -9.47
C TYR A 70 -1.87 -14.46 -8.45
N GLN A 71 -2.82 -13.59 -8.14
CA GLN A 71 -2.63 -12.55 -7.13
C GLN A 71 -2.40 -13.18 -5.75
N PHE A 72 -3.15 -14.22 -5.39
CA PHE A 72 -2.93 -14.95 -4.16
C PHE A 72 -1.52 -15.57 -4.12
N TYR A 73 -1.10 -16.21 -5.20
CA TYR A 73 0.24 -16.79 -5.31
C TYR A 73 1.35 -15.74 -5.11
N ALA A 74 1.28 -14.60 -5.79
CA ALA A 74 2.27 -13.53 -5.65
C ALA A 74 2.29 -12.94 -4.23
N ARG A 75 1.12 -12.67 -3.64
CA ARG A 75 1.00 -11.97 -2.35
C ARG A 75 1.20 -12.87 -1.12
N HIS A 76 0.66 -14.08 -1.15
CA HIS A 76 0.57 -14.95 0.03
C HIS A 76 1.51 -16.17 -0.01
N ILE A 77 2.04 -16.54 -1.19
CA ILE A 77 3.03 -17.63 -1.31
C ILE A 77 4.42 -17.03 -1.52
N LEU A 78 4.58 -16.14 -2.50
CA LEU A 78 5.86 -15.49 -2.79
C LEU A 78 6.16 -14.26 -1.93
N HIS A 79 5.18 -13.78 -1.15
CA HIS A 79 5.32 -12.61 -0.27
C HIS A 79 5.79 -11.34 -1.00
N LEU A 80 5.38 -11.15 -2.26
CA LEU A 80 5.72 -10.00 -3.11
C LEU A 80 4.85 -8.76 -2.83
N ASN A 81 4.33 -8.61 -1.61
CA ASN A 81 3.59 -7.40 -1.26
C ASN A 81 4.54 -6.23 -1.13
N GLU A 82 4.04 -5.03 -1.44
CA GLU A 82 4.73 -3.80 -1.09
C GLU A 82 5.04 -3.81 0.41
N MET A 83 6.24 -3.36 0.76
CA MET A 83 6.59 -3.12 2.16
C MET A 83 5.57 -2.13 2.71
N ASP A 84 4.98 -2.41 3.86
CA ASP A 84 4.09 -1.45 4.52
C ASP A 84 4.89 -0.15 4.70
N GLU A 85 4.58 0.85 3.87
CA GLU A 85 5.10 2.20 4.06
C GLU A 85 4.74 2.64 5.48
N VAL A 86 5.66 3.34 6.13
CA VAL A 86 5.38 3.94 7.43
C VAL A 86 4.31 4.99 7.19
N ARG A 87 3.05 4.62 7.45
CA ARG A 87 1.89 5.49 7.22
C ARG A 87 1.91 6.61 8.24
N GLU A 88 1.99 7.84 7.77
CA GLU A 88 1.98 9.02 8.63
C GLU A 88 0.55 9.41 9.07
N ASP A 89 -0.46 9.07 8.27
CA ASP A 89 -1.85 9.48 8.48
C ASP A 89 -2.79 8.34 8.89
N VAL A 90 -3.81 8.68 9.69
CA VAL A 90 -4.88 7.76 10.10
C VAL A 90 -5.87 7.51 8.96
N GLU A 91 -6.05 6.26 8.57
CA GLU A 91 -7.01 5.83 7.54
C GLU A 91 -8.30 5.23 8.13
N LYS A 92 -9.28 5.02 7.25
CA LYS A 92 -10.53 4.33 7.58
C LYS A 92 -10.32 2.90 8.10
N ARG A 93 -9.23 2.23 7.70
CA ARG A 93 -8.88 0.89 8.20
C ARG A 93 -8.54 0.93 9.69
N ASP A 94 -7.70 1.88 10.09
CA ASP A 94 -7.27 2.03 11.49
C ASP A 94 -8.45 2.35 12.40
N TYR A 95 -9.37 3.19 11.92
CA TYR A 95 -10.65 3.43 12.59
C TYR A 95 -11.42 2.13 12.86
N GLY A 96 -11.55 1.26 11.84
CA GLY A 96 -12.22 -0.03 11.99
C GLY A 96 -11.53 -0.91 13.04
N GLU A 97 -10.21 -1.01 12.99
CA GLU A 97 -9.43 -1.78 13.96
C GLU A 97 -9.63 -1.27 15.40
N TRP A 98 -9.63 0.04 15.62
CA TRP A 98 -9.88 0.61 16.95
C TRP A 98 -11.29 0.34 17.46
N VAL A 99 -12.32 0.44 16.59
CA VAL A 99 -13.69 0.09 16.98
C VAL A 99 -13.78 -1.39 17.37
N HIS A 100 -13.16 -2.28 16.60
CA HIS A 100 -13.10 -3.70 16.95
C HIS A 100 -12.36 -3.94 18.28
N ASP A 101 -11.29 -3.21 18.54
CA ASP A 101 -10.53 -3.30 19.79
C ASP A 101 -11.36 -2.84 21.00
N ILE A 102 -12.09 -1.72 20.85
CA ILE A 102 -13.01 -1.20 21.87
C ILE A 102 -14.08 -2.23 22.20
N LEU A 103 -14.77 -2.76 21.19
CA LEU A 103 -15.83 -3.75 21.37
C LEU A 103 -15.30 -5.04 21.99
N ARG A 104 -14.10 -5.49 21.58
CA ARG A 104 -13.44 -6.64 22.18
C ARG A 104 -13.19 -6.43 23.67
N ARG A 105 -12.52 -5.33 24.06
CA ARG A 105 -12.23 -5.00 25.47
C ARG A 105 -13.51 -4.84 26.29
N PHE A 106 -14.54 -4.24 25.71
CA PHE A 106 -15.83 -4.08 26.37
C PHE A 106 -16.49 -5.44 26.66
N HIS A 107 -16.57 -6.33 25.66
CA HIS A 107 -17.17 -7.65 25.85
C HIS A 107 -16.32 -8.61 26.72
N GLU A 108 -14.99 -8.42 26.75
CA GLU A 108 -14.12 -9.12 27.70
C GLU A 108 -14.39 -8.68 29.15
N GLN A 109 -14.72 -7.40 29.38
CA GLN A 109 -15.07 -6.87 30.71
C GLN A 109 -16.52 -7.19 31.10
N TYR A 110 -17.44 -7.23 30.13
CA TYR A 110 -18.88 -7.39 30.35
C TYR A 110 -19.43 -8.53 29.47
N GLN A 111 -19.20 -9.77 29.90
CA GLN A 111 -19.63 -10.97 29.16
C GLN A 111 -21.16 -11.13 29.15
N VAL A 112 -21.82 -10.77 30.24
CA VAL A 112 -23.28 -10.84 30.41
C VAL A 112 -23.81 -9.45 30.70
N LEU A 113 -24.36 -8.78 29.69
CA LEU A 113 -24.82 -7.39 29.81
C LEU A 113 -26.01 -7.22 30.76
N GLY A 114 -26.81 -8.26 30.97
CA GLY A 114 -28.02 -8.23 31.79
C GLY A 114 -27.77 -8.03 33.30
N ASP A 115 -26.55 -8.26 33.76
CA ASP A 115 -26.17 -8.14 35.18
C ASP A 115 -25.73 -6.72 35.56
N HIS A 116 -25.70 -5.80 34.60
CA HIS A 116 -25.16 -4.46 34.77
C HIS A 116 -26.19 -3.38 34.45
N ILE A 117 -26.10 -2.27 35.17
CA ILE A 117 -26.93 -1.08 34.91
C ILE A 117 -26.43 -0.44 33.62
N ARG A 118 -27.36 -0.03 32.75
CA ARG A 118 -27.04 0.55 31.44
C ARG A 118 -26.05 1.72 31.53
N ILE A 119 -26.24 2.62 32.50
CA ILE A 119 -25.37 3.79 32.70
C ILE A 119 -23.91 3.42 32.98
N ASP A 120 -23.67 2.29 33.67
CA ASP A 120 -22.32 1.81 33.97
C ASP A 120 -21.67 1.22 32.71
N LEU A 121 -22.46 0.54 31.88
CA LEU A 121 -22.02 0.00 30.59
C LEU A 121 -21.66 1.13 29.61
N ASP A 122 -22.48 2.17 29.52
CA ASP A 122 -22.22 3.32 28.63
C ASP A 122 -20.98 4.09 29.10
N SER A 123 -20.84 4.29 30.42
CA SER A 123 -19.65 4.92 31.01
C SER A 123 -18.39 4.10 30.75
N ALA A 124 -18.47 2.78 30.86
CA ALA A 124 -17.36 1.88 30.57
C ALA A 124 -16.99 1.89 29.08
N LEU A 125 -17.98 1.84 28.19
CA LEU A 125 -17.77 1.90 26.75
C LEU A 125 -17.11 3.21 26.34
N LEU A 126 -17.58 4.35 26.88
CA LEU A 126 -16.98 5.65 26.63
C LEU A 126 -15.53 5.72 27.14
N ARG A 127 -15.27 5.21 28.35
CA ARG A 127 -13.92 5.13 28.92
C ARG A 127 -12.97 4.33 28.05
N ILE A 128 -13.35 3.10 27.66
CA ILE A 128 -12.55 2.23 26.78
C ILE A 128 -12.30 2.91 25.42
N SER A 129 -13.31 3.63 24.91
CA SER A 129 -13.18 4.38 23.66
C SER A 129 -12.12 5.47 23.76
N ILE A 130 -12.17 6.29 24.81
CA ILE A 130 -11.17 7.35 25.04
C ILE A 130 -9.77 6.75 25.20
N GLU A 131 -9.62 5.68 25.98
CA GLU A 131 -8.35 4.99 26.19
C GLU A 131 -7.77 4.43 24.89
N THR A 132 -8.60 3.84 24.03
CA THR A 132 -8.16 3.21 22.78
C THR A 132 -7.74 4.25 21.74
N PHE A 133 -8.45 5.37 21.64
CA PHE A 133 -8.13 6.45 20.70
C PHE A 133 -7.01 7.38 21.20
N ALA A 134 -6.69 7.40 22.50
CA ALA A 134 -5.71 8.33 23.07
C ALA A 134 -4.33 8.34 22.38
N PRO A 135 -3.70 7.18 22.05
CA PRO A 135 -2.42 7.18 21.36
C PRO A 135 -2.49 7.76 19.94
N ALA A 136 -3.60 7.54 19.24
CA ALA A 136 -3.81 8.07 17.89
C ALA A 136 -4.01 9.58 17.91
N VAL A 137 -4.86 10.08 18.83
CA VAL A 137 -5.12 11.52 19.00
C VAL A 137 -3.87 12.30 19.43
N GLN A 138 -2.95 11.67 20.17
CA GLN A 138 -1.67 12.29 20.54
C GLN A 138 -0.71 12.43 19.36
N ARG A 139 -0.78 11.52 18.38
CA ARG A 139 0.10 11.51 17.20
C ARG A 139 -0.45 12.36 16.06
N ASP A 140 -1.76 12.29 15.84
CA ASP A 140 -2.46 13.00 14.79
C ASP A 140 -3.74 13.64 15.36
N TYR A 141 -3.80 14.97 15.32
CA TYR A 141 -4.97 15.72 15.76
C TYR A 141 -6.23 15.36 14.95
N LEU A 142 -6.11 15.00 13.67
CA LEU A 142 -7.24 14.60 12.82
C LEU A 142 -7.89 13.29 13.31
N ALA A 143 -7.17 12.46 14.06
CA ALA A 143 -7.73 11.27 14.71
C ALA A 143 -8.89 11.62 15.67
N ARG A 144 -8.96 12.88 16.16
CA ARG A 144 -10.07 13.35 17.00
C ARG A 144 -11.41 13.34 16.26
N ALA A 145 -11.43 13.60 14.96
CA ALA A 145 -12.65 13.56 14.16
C ALA A 145 -13.26 12.14 14.12
N TRP A 146 -12.41 11.12 14.09
CA TRP A 146 -12.82 9.72 14.13
C TRP A 146 -13.40 9.32 15.49
N LEU A 147 -12.81 9.79 16.59
CA LEU A 147 -13.37 9.57 17.94
C LEU A 147 -14.75 10.22 18.09
N LEU A 148 -14.94 11.45 17.61
CA LEU A 148 -16.24 12.13 17.65
C LEU A 148 -17.30 11.38 16.85
N ARG A 149 -16.94 10.85 15.67
CA ARG A 149 -17.83 10.01 14.86
C ARG A 149 -18.24 8.75 15.62
N TRP A 150 -17.30 8.08 16.29
CA TRP A 150 -17.59 6.89 17.08
C TRP A 150 -18.53 7.21 18.25
N GLN A 151 -18.30 8.31 18.97
CA GLN A 151 -19.14 8.72 20.09
C GLN A 151 -20.60 8.99 19.67
N GLN A 152 -20.83 9.55 18.48
CA GLN A 152 -22.17 9.72 17.92
C GLN A 152 -22.88 8.40 17.58
N ALA A 153 -22.14 7.30 17.42
CA ALA A 153 -22.68 5.98 17.14
C ALA A 153 -23.01 5.18 18.41
N ILE A 154 -22.57 5.63 19.59
CA ILE A 154 -22.91 5.00 20.86
C ILE A 154 -24.38 5.34 21.19
N PRO A 155 -25.26 4.34 21.39
CA PRO A 155 -26.65 4.61 21.73
C PRO A 155 -26.76 5.22 23.14
N GLU A 156 -27.63 6.22 23.30
CA GLU A 156 -28.03 6.78 24.60
C GLU A 156 -28.67 5.75 25.55
#